data_AF-A0A3A6MUC3-F1
#
_entry.id   AF-A0A3A6MUC3-F1
#
_cell.length_a   1.000
_cell.length_b   1.000
_cell.length_c   1.000
_cell.angle_alpha   90.00
_cell.angle_beta   90.00
_cell.angle_gamma   90.00
#
_symmetry.space_group_name_H-M   'P 1'
#
loop_
_entity.id
_entity.type
_entity.pdbx_description
1 polymer ?
#
loop_
_entity_poly.entity_id
_entity_poly.type
_entity_poly.pdbx_seq_one_letter_code
_entity_poly.pdbx_strand_id
1 'polypeptide(L)' 'MKATWEKIFEYASMPVHGTMSRKLRKGVALQINEGKVYEGAVIFMGEFVRISEDEADGKAVNTYYDWSSIVSIRTASPKE' A
#
# COMPACT_ATOMS: atom_id res chain seq x y z
N MET A 1 14.57 -5.24 7.61
CA MET A 1 13.32 -5.74 6.99
C MET A 1 12.79 -4.87 5.85
N LYS A 2 13.24 -3.62 5.67
CA LYS A 2 12.79 -2.71 4.59
C LYS A 2 12.70 -3.40 3.22
N ALA A 3 13.77 -4.03 2.75
CA ALA A 3 13.79 -4.73 1.45
C ALA A 3 12.73 -5.85 1.34
N THR A 4 12.39 -6.51 2.45
CA THR A 4 11.31 -7.52 2.48
C THR A 4 9.94 -6.87 2.32
N TRP A 5 9.71 -5.75 3.02
CA TRP A 5 8.47 -4.98 2.91
C TRP A 5 8.28 -4.39 1.52
N GLU A 6 9.34 -3.83 0.92
CA GLU A 6 9.33 -3.35 -0.47
C GLU A 6 8.87 -4.45 -1.44
N LYS A 7 9.44 -5.66 -1.35
CA LYS A 7 9.02 -6.79 -2.20
C LYS A 7 7.55 -7.17 -2.02
N ILE A 8 7.03 -7.13 -0.79
CA ILE A 8 5.62 -7.43 -0.51
C ILE A 8 4.71 -6.38 -1.15
N PHE A 9 5.03 -5.09 -0.99
CA PHE A 9 4.30 -4.02 -1.66
C PHE A 9 4.39 -4.15 -3.18
N GLU A 10 5.55 -4.49 -3.73
CA GLU A 10 5.75 -4.73 -5.16
C GLU A 10 4.87 -5.86 -5.70
N TYR A 11 4.71 -6.94 -4.94
CA TYR A 11 3.87 -8.07 -5.30
C TYR A 11 2.38 -7.69 -5.33
N ALA A 12 1.93 -6.97 -4.29
CA ALA A 12 0.54 -6.53 -4.13
C ALA A 12 0.10 -5.43 -5.12
N SER A 13 1.04 -4.82 -5.84
CA SER A 13 0.80 -3.60 -6.63
C SER A 13 1.42 -3.64 -8.03
N MET A 14 1.09 -2.64 -8.82
CA MET A 14 1.65 -2.38 -10.16
C MET A 14 2.26 -0.98 -10.20
N PRO A 15 3.40 -0.78 -10.89
CA PRO A 15 4.02 0.53 -11.01
C PRO A 15 3.09 1.52 -11.73
N VAL A 16 3.05 2.77 -11.25
CA VAL A 16 2.37 3.87 -11.93
C VAL A 16 3.41 4.61 -12.79
N HIS A 17 3.22 4.58 -14.11
CA HIS A 17 4.21 5.06 -15.07
C HIS A 17 4.59 6.53 -14.83
N GLY A 18 5.90 6.82 -14.86
CA GLY A 18 6.43 8.17 -14.64
C GLY A 18 6.43 8.63 -13.16
N THR A 19 6.17 7.73 -12.21
CA THR A 19 6.14 8.07 -10.77
C THR A 19 6.92 7.06 -9.92
N MET A 20 7.22 7.44 -8.67
CA MET A 20 7.75 6.55 -7.62
C MET A 20 6.65 5.76 -6.90
N SER A 21 5.44 5.80 -7.42
CA SER A 21 4.26 5.21 -6.80
C SER A 21 3.82 3.94 -7.52
N ARG A 22 3.03 3.13 -6.81
CA ARG A 22 2.47 1.88 -7.29
C ARG A 22 0.99 1.84 -6.91
N LYS A 23 0.13 1.29 -7.76
CA LYS A 23 -1.29 1.13 -7.45
C LYS A 23 -1.56 -0.31 -7.04
N LEU A 24 -2.31 -0.53 -5.97
CA LEU A 24 -2.76 -1.87 -5.59
C LEU A 24 -3.46 -2.55 -6.77
N ARG A 25 -3.16 -3.84 -6.97
CA ARG A 25 -3.82 -4.63 -8.01
C ARG A 25 -5.32 -4.70 -7.75
N LYS A 26 -6.11 -4.74 -8.82
CA LYS A 26 -7.57 -4.89 -8.70
C LYS A 26 -7.91 -6.18 -7.94
N GLY A 27 -8.77 -6.06 -6.93
CA GLY A 27 -9.16 -7.20 -6.07
C GLY A 27 -8.12 -7.57 -5.00
N VAL A 28 -7.02 -6.82 -4.86
CA VAL A 28 -6.08 -6.99 -3.76
C VAL A 28 -6.37 -5.93 -2.69
N ALA A 29 -6.58 -6.41 -1.47
CA ALA A 29 -6.64 -5.60 -0.26
C ALA A 29 -5.30 -5.67 0.49
N LEU A 30 -4.93 -4.58 1.16
CA LEU A 30 -3.70 -4.43 1.94
C LEU A 30 -4.02 -3.96 3.34
N GLN A 31 -3.32 -4.47 4.35
CA GLN A 31 -3.40 -4.00 5.73
C GLN A 31 -1.99 -3.91 6.31
N ILE A 32 -1.69 -2.82 7.00
CA ILE A 32 -0.42 -2.61 7.70
C ILE A 32 -0.71 -2.59 9.20
N ASN A 33 0.07 -3.33 9.99
CA ASN A 33 -0.02 -3.40 11.45
C ASN A 33 -1.43 -3.73 11.97
N GLU A 34 -2.17 -4.59 11.25
CA GLU A 34 -3.57 -4.92 11.57
C GLU A 34 -4.52 -3.72 11.66
N GLY A 35 -4.15 -2.58 11.07
CA GLY A 35 -4.94 -1.34 11.05
C GLY A 35 -6.02 -1.33 9.97
N LYS A 36 -6.21 -0.19 9.30
CA LYS A 36 -7.18 -0.05 8.21
C LYS A 36 -6.88 -1.02 7.06
N VAL A 37 -7.94 -1.55 6.44
CA VAL A 37 -7.87 -2.31 5.19
C VAL A 37 -7.98 -1.33 4.02
N TYR A 38 -6.99 -1.37 3.14
CA TYR A 38 -6.84 -0.53 1.98
C TYR A 38 -7.19 -1.31 0.71
N GLU A 39 -8.09 -0.75 -0.11
CA GLU A 39 -8.45 -1.31 -1.42
C GLU A 39 -8.27 -0.24 -2.49
N GLY A 40 -7.68 -0.61 -3.63
CA GLY A 40 -7.46 0.32 -4.76
C GLY A 40 -6.49 1.48 -4.48
N ALA A 41 -5.84 1.49 -3.32
CA ALA A 41 -4.93 2.54 -2.88
C ALA A 41 -3.67 2.67 -3.74
N VAL A 42 -3.05 3.84 -3.68
CA VAL A 42 -1.72 4.13 -4.26
C VAL A 42 -0.67 4.13 -3.16
N ILE A 43 0.41 3.39 -3.37
CA ILE A 43 1.52 3.20 -2.47
C ILE A 43 2.73 3.96 -3.01
N PHE A 44 3.28 4.86 -2.22
CA PHE A 44 4.60 5.43 -2.45
C PHE A 44 5.61 4.76 -1.52
N MET A 45 6.77 4.39 -2.05
CA MET A 45 7.87 3.78 -1.30
C MET A 45 9.13 4.62 -1.47
N GLY A 46 9.55 5.33 -0.42
CA GLY A 46 10.77 6.14 -0.39
C GLY A 46 11.49 6.02 0.95
N GLU A 47 11.81 7.16 1.56
CA GLU A 47 12.28 7.20 2.96
C GLU A 47 11.21 6.74 3.95
N PHE A 48 9.94 6.85 3.57
CA PHE A 48 8.77 6.33 4.26
C PHE A 48 7.84 5.63 3.28
N VAL A 49 6.83 4.93 3.81
CA VAL A 49 5.71 4.41 3.03
C VAL A 49 4.54 5.37 3.17
N ARG A 50 3.90 5.74 2.06
CA ARG A 50 2.62 6.45 2.08
C ARG A 50 1.57 5.66 1.33
N ILE A 51 0.42 5.48 1.97
CA ILE A 51 -0.78 4.91 1.37
C ILE A 51 -1.76 6.04 1.10
N SER A 52 -2.16 6.22 -0.15
CA SER A 52 -3.08 7.25 -0.62
C SER A 52 -4.39 6.61 -1.08
N GLU A 53 -5.51 7.15 -0.62
CA GLU A 53 -6.88 6.72 -0.93
C GLU A 53 -7.72 7.93 -1.34
N ASP A 54 -8.69 7.72 -2.23
CA ASP A 54 -9.73 8.70 -2.52
C ASP A 54 -10.98 8.33 -1.73
N GLU A 55 -11.43 9.21 -0.84
CA GLU A 55 -12.69 9.04 -0.11
C GLU A 55 -13.90 9.46 -0.96
N ALA A 56 -15.08 8.93 -0.60
CA ALA A 56 -16.33 9.17 -1.33
C ALA A 56 -16.75 10.65 -1.34
N ASP A 57 -16.26 11.46 -0.40
CA ASP A 57 -16.50 12.90 -0.33
C ASP A 57 -15.52 13.73 -1.20
N GLY A 58 -14.67 13.06 -1.98
CA GLY A 58 -13.69 13.67 -2.87
C GLY A 58 -12.39 14.07 -2.18
N LYS A 59 -12.18 13.72 -0.91
CA LYS A 59 -10.91 13.97 -0.23
C LYS A 59 -9.88 12.90 -0.55
N ALA A 60 -8.65 13.33 -0.79
CA ALA A 60 -7.50 12.44 -0.80
C ALA A 60 -6.99 12.24 0.63
N VAL A 61 -7.01 11.00 1.12
CA VAL A 61 -6.49 10.62 2.42
C VAL A 61 -5.11 9.98 2.25
N ASN A 62 -4.16 10.37 3.10
CA ASN A 62 -2.80 9.87 3.06
C ASN A 62 -2.39 9.38 4.44
N THR A 63 -2.05 8.08 4.54
CA THR A 63 -1.48 7.49 5.75
C THR A 63 0.01 7.26 5.56
N TYR A 64 0.82 7.67 6.53
CA TYR A 64 2.28 7.60 6.48
C TYR A 64 2.81 6.60 7.50
N TYR A 65 3.77 5.78 7.08
CA TYR A 65 4.44 4.81 7.91
C TYR A 65 5.95 4.98 7.79
N ASP A 66 6.62 5.07 8.93
CA ASP A 66 8.05 4.85 8.97
C ASP A 66 8.36 3.36 8.75
N TRP A 67 9.45 3.04 8.07
CA TRP A 67 9.82 1.65 7.83
C TRP A 67 10.03 0.84 9.10
N SER A 68 10.51 1.48 10.17
CA SER A 68 10.75 0.85 11.47
C SER A 68 9.46 0.58 12.26
N SER A 69 8.35 1.28 11.93
CA SER A 69 7.07 1.06 12.59
C SER A 69 6.23 -0.03 11.96
N ILE A 70 6.59 -0.52 10.77
CA ILE A 70 5.91 -1.64 10.10
C ILE A 70 6.33 -2.95 10.77
N VAL A 71 5.41 -3.51 11.56
CA VAL A 71 5.56 -4.81 12.23
C VAL A 71 4.91 -5.94 11.44
N SER A 72 3.87 -5.65 10.66
CA SER A 72 3.19 -6.64 9.82
C SER A 72 2.57 -6.03 8.56
N ILE A 73 2.54 -6.83 7.49
CA ILE A 73 1.79 -6.54 6.27
C ILE A 73 0.94 -7.77 5.95
N ARG A 74 -0.36 -7.55 5.72
CA ARG A 74 -1.30 -8.57 5.26
C ARG A 74 -1.86 -8.15 3.90
N THR A 75 -1.92 -9.09 2.97
CA THR A 75 -2.62 -8.93 1.70
C THR A 75 -3.72 -9.97 1.60
N ALA A 76 -4.88 -9.58 1.07
CA ALA A 76 -5.96 -10.50 0.77
C ALA A 76 -6.39 -10.34 -0.68
N SER A 77 -6.66 -11.45 -1.35
CA SER A 77 -7.18 -11.48 -2.72
C SER A 77 -8.14 -12.67 -2.85
N PRO A 78 -9.07 -12.65 -3.82
CA PRO A 78 -9.88 -13.82 -4.12
C PRO A 78 -9.01 -15.07 -4.29
N LYS A 79 -9.48 -16.21 -3.77
CA LYS A 79 -8.93 -17.52 -4.17
C LYS A 79 -9.32 -17.75 -5.63
N GLU A 80 -8.37 -18.26 -6.41
CA GLU A 80 -8.66 -18.84 -7.73
C GLU A 80 -9.65 -20.00 -7.63
#